data_AF-A0A378WWQ7-F1
#
_entry.id   AF-A0A378WWQ7-F1
#
_cell.length_a   1.000
_cell.length_b   1.000
_cell.length_c   1.000
_cell.angle_alpha   90.00
_cell.angle_beta   90.00
_cell.angle_gamma   90.00
#
_symmetry.space_group_name_H-M   'P 1'
#
loop_
_entity.id
_entity.type
_entity.pdbx_description
1 polymer ?
#
loop_
_entity_poly.entity_id
_entity_poly.type
_entity_poly.pdbx_seq_one_letter_code
_entity_poly.pdbx_strand_id
1 'polypeptide(L)'
;MRIDFTEEQQRLRKHLRAYFAELMTPEIRTALDGPGGEYGAPEAYKEVVRSLGREGWLTLGWPEEFGGHNRPAMEQLIFNDEAAAAGVPFPFLTVNTVGPTIMRFGTPEQKSYFLPRIARGELHFSIGYSEPEAGTDLASLRTRAVLEGDHYIVNGEKAWTSLIEYADYIWLAARTDPQATKHRGLSILIVPTTAEGSRGPRFTRWPGPAPVRPTTPMCGSRPPAWSVNRTPVGH
;
A
#
# COMPACT_ATOMS: atom_id res chain seq x y z
N MET A 1 -26.47 -10.44 -27.00
CA MET A 1 -26.11 -10.38 -25.56
C MET A 1 -25.38 -11.67 -25.22
N ARG A 2 -24.18 -11.60 -24.65
CA ARG A 2 -23.40 -12.77 -24.22
C ARG A 2 -23.30 -12.73 -22.69
N ILE A 3 -23.79 -13.77 -22.01
CA ILE A 3 -23.74 -13.92 -20.54
C ILE A 3 -22.87 -15.14 -20.21
N ASP A 4 -21.68 -15.18 -20.81
CA ASP A 4 -20.69 -16.24 -20.59
C ASP A 4 -19.31 -15.72 -21.02
N PHE A 5 -18.24 -16.31 -20.47
CA PHE A 5 -16.87 -15.98 -20.81
C PHE A 5 -16.57 -16.27 -22.29
N THR A 6 -15.69 -15.47 -22.90
CA THR A 6 -15.07 -15.77 -24.19
C THR A 6 -14.15 -17.00 -24.09
N GLU A 7 -13.81 -17.62 -25.23
CA GLU A 7 -12.83 -18.71 -25.23
C GLU A 7 -11.48 -18.27 -24.66
N GLU A 8 -11.08 -17.03 -24.95
CA GLU A 8 -9.87 -16.43 -24.40
C GLU A 8 -9.95 -16.25 -22.88
N GLN A 9 -11.08 -15.77 -22.36
CA GLN A 9 -11.34 -15.65 -20.93
C GLN A 9 -11.36 -17.02 -20.24
N GLN A 10 -11.93 -18.05 -20.87
CA GLN A 10 -11.88 -19.43 -20.37
C GLN A 10 -10.46 -20.00 -20.38
N ARG A 11 -9.64 -19.68 -21.39
CA ARG A 11 -8.21 -20.04 -21.42
C ARG A 11 -7.45 -19.36 -20.29
N LEU A 12 -7.64 -18.06 -20.09
CA LEU A 12 -7.04 -17.31 -18.98
C LEU A 12 -7.41 -17.94 -17.64
N ARG A 13 -8.69 -18.22 -17.42
CA ARG A 13 -9.18 -18.86 -16.20
C ARG A 13 -8.51 -20.22 -15.93
N LYS A 14 -8.39 -21.07 -16.95
CA LYS A 14 -7.69 -22.37 -16.82
C LYS A 14 -6.21 -22.21 -16.52
N HIS A 15 -5.56 -21.25 -17.19
CA HIS A 15 -4.16 -20.94 -16.97
C HIS A 15 -3.90 -20.48 -15.53
N LEU A 16 -4.67 -19.51 -15.04
CA LEU A 16 -4.56 -18.99 -13.67
C LEU A 16 -4.81 -20.08 -12.62
N ARG A 17 -5.78 -20.96 -12.85
CA ARG A 17 -6.03 -22.08 -11.93
C ARG A 17 -4.83 -23.02 -11.83
N ALA A 18 -4.22 -23.37 -12.97
CA ALA A 18 -3.02 -24.21 -12.98
C ALA A 18 -1.86 -23.50 -12.29
N TYR A 19 -1.62 -22.23 -12.64
CA TYR A 19 -0.59 -21.41 -12.03
C TYR A 19 -0.74 -21.30 -10.51
N PHE A 20 -1.95 -21.01 -9.99
CA PHE A 20 -2.16 -20.90 -8.55
C PHE A 20 -2.11 -22.24 -7.83
N ALA A 21 -2.42 -23.36 -8.50
CA ALA A 21 -2.23 -24.68 -7.91
C ALA A 21 -0.74 -25.00 -7.69
N GLU A 22 0.12 -24.56 -8.61
CA GLU A 22 1.58 -24.68 -8.49
C GLU A 22 2.16 -23.68 -7.48
N LEU A 23 1.68 -22.44 -7.49
CA LEU A 23 2.14 -21.39 -6.57
C LEU A 23 1.74 -21.68 -5.11
N MET A 24 0.52 -22.12 -4.87
CA MET A 24 -0.04 -22.32 -3.53
C MET A 24 0.12 -23.77 -3.08
N THR A 25 1.37 -24.21 -2.90
CA THR A 25 1.69 -25.56 -2.43
C THR A 25 1.14 -25.83 -1.02
N PRO A 26 1.00 -27.10 -0.60
CA PRO A 26 0.58 -27.42 0.77
C PRO A 26 1.43 -26.74 1.85
N GLU A 27 2.73 -26.58 1.62
CA GLU A 27 3.66 -25.92 2.55
C GLU A 27 3.37 -24.42 2.66
N ILE A 28 3.17 -23.74 1.53
CA ILE A 28 2.80 -22.31 1.51
C ILE A 28 1.45 -22.11 2.21
N ARG A 29 0.45 -22.95 1.89
CA ARG A 29 -0.86 -22.89 2.55
C ARG A 29 -0.74 -23.04 4.06
N THR A 30 -0.01 -24.07 4.51
CA THR A 30 0.23 -24.30 5.94
C THR A 30 0.94 -23.12 6.61
N ALA A 31 1.91 -22.49 5.92
CA ALA A 31 2.60 -21.32 6.44
C ALA A 31 1.71 -20.08 6.52
N LEU A 32 0.80 -19.89 5.55
CA LEU A 32 -0.15 -18.78 5.53
C LEU A 32 -1.32 -18.96 6.52
N ASP A 33 -1.71 -20.20 6.80
CA ASP A 33 -2.72 -20.55 7.81
C ASP A 33 -2.12 -20.67 9.22
N GLY A 34 -0.80 -20.54 9.34
CA GLY A 34 -0.06 -20.64 10.59
C GLY A 34 -0.29 -19.45 11.54
N PRO A 35 0.26 -19.53 12.76
CA PRO A 35 0.14 -18.43 13.73
C PRO A 35 0.95 -17.20 13.28
N GLY A 36 0.32 -16.03 13.32
CA GLY A 36 0.95 -14.72 13.10
C GLY A 36 0.19 -13.84 12.11
N GLY A 37 -0.08 -12.58 12.45
CA GLY A 37 -0.79 -11.65 11.56
C GLY A 37 -2.09 -12.19 10.96
N GLU A 38 -2.47 -11.67 9.79
CA GLU A 38 -3.67 -12.07 9.04
C GLU A 38 -3.43 -13.25 8.07
N TYR A 39 -2.19 -13.48 7.66
CA TYR A 39 -1.75 -14.50 6.70
C TYR A 39 -0.55 -15.31 7.21
N GLY A 40 -0.52 -15.60 8.51
CA GLY A 40 0.53 -16.44 9.10
C GLY A 40 1.92 -15.85 8.91
N ALA A 41 2.84 -16.70 8.41
CA ALA A 41 4.25 -16.40 8.30
C ALA A 41 4.56 -15.25 7.30
N PRO A 42 5.20 -14.14 7.73
CA PRO A 42 5.52 -13.02 6.85
C PRO A 42 6.35 -13.35 5.62
N GLU A 43 7.28 -14.29 5.71
CA GLU A 43 8.10 -14.68 4.57
C GLU A 43 7.31 -15.49 3.53
N ALA A 44 6.35 -16.33 3.95
CA ALA A 44 5.48 -17.03 3.03
C ALA A 44 4.58 -16.03 2.27
N TYR A 45 4.01 -15.06 2.99
CA TYR A 45 3.27 -13.95 2.39
C TYR A 45 4.11 -13.21 1.35
N LYS A 46 5.31 -12.76 1.73
CA LYS A 46 6.20 -11.99 0.84
C LYS A 46 6.64 -12.81 -0.37
N GLU A 47 6.89 -14.10 -0.23
CA GLU A 47 7.29 -14.94 -1.37
C GLU A 47 6.15 -15.12 -2.38
N VAL A 48 4.92 -15.31 -1.93
CA VAL A 48 3.76 -15.37 -2.84
C VAL A 48 3.59 -14.03 -3.55
N VAL A 49 3.63 -12.90 -2.83
CA VAL A 49 3.51 -11.57 -3.44
C VAL A 49 4.62 -11.28 -4.45
N ARG A 50 5.88 -11.63 -4.14
CA ARG A 50 7.01 -11.50 -5.09
C ARG A 50 6.82 -12.40 -6.31
N SER A 51 6.31 -13.62 -6.14
CA SER A 51 6.03 -14.53 -7.25
C SER A 51 5.01 -13.94 -8.22
N LEU A 52 3.93 -13.35 -7.69
CA LEU A 52 2.95 -12.63 -8.51
C LEU A 52 3.59 -11.43 -9.22
N GLY A 53 4.47 -10.69 -8.55
CA GLY A 53 5.14 -9.54 -9.13
C GLY A 53 6.12 -9.90 -10.26
N ARG A 54 6.89 -10.99 -10.10
CA ARG A 54 7.82 -11.48 -11.12
C ARG A 54 7.13 -11.85 -12.44
N GLU A 55 5.93 -12.41 -12.35
CA GLU A 55 5.11 -12.83 -13.49
C GLU A 55 4.17 -11.71 -14.00
N GLY A 56 4.22 -10.51 -13.41
CA GLY A 56 3.39 -9.37 -13.81
C GLY A 56 1.94 -9.44 -13.34
N TRP A 57 1.57 -10.44 -12.53
CA TRP A 57 0.21 -10.64 -12.02
C TRP A 57 -0.26 -9.53 -11.08
N LEU A 58 0.65 -8.89 -10.35
CA LEU A 58 0.29 -7.79 -9.45
C LEU A 58 -0.26 -6.58 -10.21
N THR A 59 0.22 -6.29 -11.41
CA THR A 59 -0.04 -5.01 -12.10
C THR A 59 -0.86 -5.18 -13.37
N LEU A 60 -1.69 -6.23 -13.43
CA LEU A 60 -2.52 -6.54 -14.61
C LEU A 60 -3.26 -5.32 -15.18
N GLY A 61 -3.91 -4.56 -14.30
CA GLY A 61 -4.71 -3.41 -14.67
C GLY A 61 -3.94 -2.08 -14.77
N TRP A 62 -2.66 -2.06 -14.43
CA TRP A 62 -1.88 -0.83 -14.48
C TRP A 62 -1.53 -0.45 -15.93
N PRO A 63 -1.32 0.85 -16.21
CA PRO A 63 -0.76 1.29 -17.48
C PRO A 63 0.64 0.72 -17.73
N GLU A 64 0.95 0.42 -18.99
CA GLU A 64 2.28 -0.06 -19.42
C GLU A 64 3.43 0.87 -18.98
N GLU A 65 3.22 2.20 -19.00
CA GLU A 65 4.22 3.19 -18.56
C GLU A 65 4.63 3.03 -17.08
N PHE A 66 3.82 2.34 -16.27
CA PHE A 66 4.09 2.04 -14.87
C PHE A 66 4.36 0.55 -14.61
N GLY A 67 4.68 -0.23 -15.67
CA GLY A 67 4.99 -1.65 -15.56
C GLY A 67 3.76 -2.54 -15.42
N GLY A 68 2.63 -2.10 -15.93
CA GLY A 68 1.41 -2.91 -16.03
C GLY A 68 1.17 -3.50 -17.42
N HIS A 69 0.00 -4.11 -17.58
CA HIS A 69 -0.39 -4.81 -18.80
C HIS A 69 -1.67 -4.27 -19.45
N ASN A 70 -2.25 -3.19 -18.92
CA ASN A 70 -3.51 -2.61 -19.41
C ASN A 70 -4.63 -3.66 -19.64
N ARG A 71 -4.67 -4.72 -18.83
CA ARG A 71 -5.63 -5.81 -19.04
C ARG A 71 -7.06 -5.31 -18.82
N PRO A 72 -8.02 -5.72 -19.66
CA PRO A 72 -9.43 -5.37 -19.49
C PRO A 72 -9.97 -5.75 -18.11
N ALA A 73 -10.97 -5.01 -17.61
CA ALA A 73 -11.57 -5.24 -16.29
C ALA A 73 -12.08 -6.68 -16.10
N MET A 74 -12.58 -7.32 -17.16
CA MET A 74 -13.04 -8.71 -17.10
C MET A 74 -11.90 -9.70 -16.83
N GLU A 75 -10.70 -9.46 -17.38
CA GLU A 75 -9.53 -10.31 -17.10
C GLU A 75 -9.01 -10.10 -15.67
N GLN A 76 -9.05 -8.86 -15.17
CA GLN A 76 -8.76 -8.57 -13.77
C GLN A 76 -9.75 -9.25 -12.82
N LEU A 77 -11.04 -9.31 -13.18
CA LEU A 77 -12.05 -10.04 -12.42
C LEU A 77 -11.76 -11.55 -12.39
N ILE A 78 -11.47 -12.14 -13.56
CA ILE A 78 -11.10 -13.57 -13.65
C ILE A 78 -9.86 -13.88 -12.79
N PHE A 79 -8.86 -13.00 -12.83
CA PHE A 79 -7.70 -13.10 -11.95
C PHE A 79 -8.08 -13.11 -10.47
N ASN A 80 -8.89 -12.14 -10.04
CA ASN A 80 -9.30 -12.01 -8.65
C ASN A 80 -10.11 -13.24 -8.18
N ASP A 81 -11.00 -13.77 -9.01
CA ASP A 81 -11.81 -14.95 -8.69
C ASP A 81 -10.94 -16.20 -8.51
N GLU A 82 -10.01 -16.46 -9.43
CA GLU A 82 -9.12 -17.63 -9.33
C GLU A 82 -8.11 -17.47 -8.18
N ALA A 83 -7.62 -16.25 -7.91
CA ALA A 83 -6.74 -15.96 -6.78
C ALA A 83 -7.46 -16.20 -5.45
N ALA A 84 -8.70 -15.72 -5.32
CA ALA A 84 -9.53 -15.93 -4.14
C ALA A 84 -9.86 -17.41 -3.94
N ALA A 85 -10.25 -18.13 -4.99
CA ALA A 85 -10.51 -19.56 -4.93
C ALA A 85 -9.28 -20.37 -4.49
N ALA A 86 -8.08 -19.94 -4.87
CA ALA A 86 -6.83 -20.56 -4.48
C ALA A 86 -6.30 -20.11 -3.12
N GLY A 87 -6.90 -19.11 -2.46
CA GLY A 87 -6.43 -18.56 -1.18
C GLY A 87 -5.16 -17.71 -1.30
N VAL A 88 -4.93 -17.07 -2.44
CA VAL A 88 -3.75 -16.23 -2.67
C VAL A 88 -3.87 -14.92 -1.88
N PRO A 89 -2.86 -14.55 -1.07
CA PRO A 89 -2.87 -13.33 -0.26
C PRO A 89 -2.52 -12.08 -1.09
N PHE A 90 -3.42 -11.68 -1.99
CA PHE A 90 -3.20 -10.56 -2.90
C PHE A 90 -3.26 -9.18 -2.18
N PRO A 91 -2.25 -8.30 -2.33
CA PRO A 91 -2.21 -6.99 -1.66
C PRO A 91 -3.09 -5.94 -2.33
N PHE A 92 -4.42 -6.14 -2.31
CA PHE A 92 -5.40 -5.32 -3.03
C PHE A 92 -5.24 -3.82 -2.81
N LEU A 93 -5.09 -3.36 -1.56
CA LEU A 93 -5.00 -1.93 -1.27
C LEU A 93 -3.69 -1.29 -1.76
N THR A 94 -2.58 -2.03 -1.70
CA THR A 94 -1.30 -1.55 -2.24
C THR A 94 -1.39 -1.39 -3.76
N VAL A 95 -1.93 -2.39 -4.46
CA VAL A 95 -1.97 -2.41 -5.93
C VAL A 95 -3.09 -1.54 -6.50
N ASN A 96 -4.29 -1.57 -5.93
CA ASN A 96 -5.48 -0.95 -6.53
C ASN A 96 -5.78 0.44 -5.96
N THR A 97 -5.16 0.81 -4.83
CA THR A 97 -5.35 2.13 -4.22
C THR A 97 -4.05 2.92 -4.17
N VAL A 98 -3.02 2.40 -3.49
CA VAL A 98 -1.77 3.14 -3.26
C VAL A 98 -1.04 3.41 -4.58
N GLY A 99 -0.78 2.37 -5.38
CA GLY A 99 -0.11 2.51 -6.68
C GLY A 99 -0.78 3.53 -7.60
N PRO A 100 -2.07 3.39 -7.95
CA PRO A 100 -2.80 4.35 -8.76
C PRO A 100 -2.83 5.77 -8.18
N THR A 101 -2.87 5.91 -6.86
CA THR A 101 -2.79 7.24 -6.23
C THR A 101 -1.39 7.86 -6.44
N ILE A 102 -0.31 7.09 -6.30
CA ILE A 102 1.07 7.53 -6.60
C ILE A 102 1.23 7.86 -8.10
N MET A 103 0.66 7.05 -9.00
CA MET A 103 0.68 7.33 -10.44
C MET A 103 0.05 8.68 -10.76
N ARG A 104 -1.08 8.99 -10.12
CA ARG A 104 -1.86 10.20 -10.39
C ARG A 104 -1.29 11.44 -9.71
N PHE A 105 -0.91 11.35 -8.44
CA PHE A 105 -0.59 12.50 -7.60
C PHE A 105 0.84 12.51 -7.08
N GLY A 106 1.58 11.42 -7.24
CA GLY A 106 2.94 11.30 -6.75
C GLY A 106 3.93 12.18 -7.51
N THR A 107 5.01 12.57 -6.83
CA THR A 107 6.15 13.23 -7.46
C THR A 107 6.93 12.26 -8.36
N PRO A 108 7.77 12.73 -9.29
CA PRO A 108 8.63 11.86 -10.10
C PRO A 108 9.45 10.88 -9.26
N GLU A 109 9.99 11.35 -8.13
CA GLU A 109 10.80 10.54 -7.21
C GLU A 109 9.95 9.43 -6.58
N GLN A 110 8.75 9.75 -6.10
CA GLN A 110 7.83 8.76 -5.54
C GLN A 110 7.43 7.72 -6.59
N LYS A 111 7.10 8.14 -7.82
CA LYS A 111 6.77 7.21 -8.90
C LYS A 111 7.94 6.27 -9.21
N SER A 112 9.15 6.81 -9.35
CA SER A 112 10.35 6.01 -9.64
C SER A 112 10.76 5.06 -8.51
N TYR A 113 10.45 5.41 -7.25
CA TYR A 113 10.82 4.59 -6.10
C TYR A 113 9.78 3.51 -5.82
N PHE A 114 8.51 3.88 -5.68
CA PHE A 114 7.46 3.01 -5.17
C PHE A 114 6.85 2.10 -6.26
N LEU A 115 6.46 2.66 -7.42
CA LEU A 115 5.72 1.90 -8.43
C LEU A 115 6.46 0.65 -8.92
N PRO A 116 7.76 0.70 -9.31
CA PRO A 116 8.45 -0.50 -9.76
C PRO A 116 8.66 -1.53 -8.64
N ARG A 117 8.75 -1.10 -7.36
CA ARG A 117 8.89 -2.01 -6.22
C ARG A 117 7.57 -2.68 -5.85
N ILE A 118 6.46 -1.95 -5.93
CA ILE A 118 5.11 -2.51 -5.80
C ILE A 118 4.88 -3.51 -6.93
N ALA A 119 5.22 -3.16 -8.18
CA ALA A 119 5.02 -4.03 -9.33
C ALA A 119 5.74 -5.37 -9.20
N ARG A 120 6.96 -5.38 -8.65
CA ARG A 120 7.74 -6.60 -8.39
C ARG A 120 7.36 -7.32 -7.09
N GLY A 121 6.41 -6.81 -6.32
CA GLY A 121 6.04 -7.39 -5.02
C GLY A 121 7.11 -7.25 -3.94
N GLU A 122 8.03 -6.30 -4.09
CA GLU A 122 9.15 -6.06 -3.18
C GLU A 122 8.81 -5.07 -2.06
N LEU A 123 7.67 -4.39 -2.17
CA LEU A 123 7.27 -3.34 -1.23
C LEU A 123 5.76 -3.40 -0.99
N HIS A 124 5.39 -3.44 0.30
CA HIS A 124 4.00 -3.52 0.76
C HIS A 124 3.60 -2.28 1.58
N PHE A 125 2.35 -1.84 1.39
CA PHE A 125 1.71 -0.81 2.19
C PHE A 125 0.54 -1.34 3.03
N SER A 126 0.53 -0.99 4.31
CA SER A 126 -0.69 -1.04 5.14
C SER A 126 -1.42 0.29 5.13
N ILE A 127 -2.74 0.26 5.34
CA ILE A 127 -3.58 1.46 5.33
C ILE A 127 -3.82 1.96 6.76
N GLY A 128 -3.32 3.16 7.06
CA GLY A 128 -3.47 3.82 8.36
C GLY A 128 -4.56 4.89 8.31
N TYR A 129 -5.81 4.51 8.12
CA TYR A 129 -6.93 5.44 8.00
C TYR A 129 -7.72 5.54 9.31
N SER A 130 -8.35 4.45 9.71
CA SER A 130 -9.26 4.38 10.85
C SER A 130 -8.55 4.63 12.18
N GLU A 131 -9.27 5.22 13.11
CA GLU A 131 -8.87 5.43 14.50
C GLU A 131 -9.93 4.82 15.42
N PRO A 132 -9.65 4.58 16.71
CA PRO A 132 -10.66 4.06 17.64
C PRO A 132 -11.96 4.88 17.64
N GLU A 133 -11.82 6.21 17.51
CA GLU A 133 -12.93 7.18 17.49
C GLU A 133 -13.36 7.58 16.06
N ALA A 134 -12.70 7.07 15.01
CA ALA A 134 -12.94 7.47 13.62
C ALA A 134 -12.93 6.25 12.68
N GLY A 135 -14.11 5.66 12.46
CA GLY A 135 -14.35 4.58 11.49
C GLY A 135 -15.02 5.12 10.22
N THR A 136 -16.35 5.00 10.14
CA THR A 136 -17.15 5.43 8.97
C THR A 136 -16.97 6.92 8.65
N ASP A 137 -16.86 7.78 9.66
CA ASP A 137 -16.52 9.19 9.46
C ASP A 137 -15.00 9.41 9.53
N LEU A 138 -14.31 9.12 8.43
CA LEU A 138 -12.87 9.34 8.30
C LEU A 138 -12.48 10.82 8.48
N ALA A 139 -13.39 11.77 8.23
CA ALA A 139 -13.12 13.20 8.36
C ALA A 139 -12.86 13.62 9.82
N SER A 140 -13.34 12.82 10.77
CA SER A 140 -13.23 13.06 12.21
C SER A 140 -11.89 12.63 12.82
N LEU A 141 -11.00 12.04 12.02
CA LEU A 141 -9.69 11.57 12.49
C LEU A 141 -8.89 12.69 13.18
N ARG A 142 -8.16 12.32 14.23
CA ARG A 142 -7.43 13.20 15.15
C ARG A 142 -5.92 13.04 15.05
N THR A 143 -5.40 11.99 14.42
CA THR A 143 -3.96 11.88 14.13
C THR A 143 -3.50 13.14 13.42
N ARG A 144 -2.51 13.83 14.00
CA ARG A 144 -2.01 15.11 13.53
C ARG A 144 -0.61 14.94 12.95
N ALA A 145 -0.31 15.67 11.88
CA ALA A 145 1.02 15.79 11.33
C ALA A 145 1.40 17.28 11.23
N VAL A 146 2.46 17.68 11.91
CA VAL A 146 2.95 19.07 11.95
C VAL A 146 4.25 19.16 11.18
N LEU A 147 4.35 20.07 10.22
CA LEU A 147 5.60 20.31 9.51
C LEU A 147 6.55 21.10 10.44
N GLU A 148 7.70 20.50 10.77
CA GLU A 148 8.79 21.12 11.52
C GLU A 148 10.05 21.08 10.65
N GLY A 149 10.44 22.25 10.13
CA GLY A 149 11.55 22.35 9.16
C GLY A 149 11.25 21.56 7.89
N ASP A 150 12.02 20.50 7.67
CA ASP A 150 11.95 19.62 6.50
C ASP A 150 11.36 18.25 6.83
N HIS A 151 10.57 18.09 7.90
CA HIS A 151 9.92 16.81 8.23
C HIS A 151 8.58 17.00 8.95
N TYR A 152 7.74 15.97 8.89
CA TYR A 152 6.49 15.94 9.66
C TYR A 152 6.70 15.24 11.00
N ILE A 153 6.21 15.87 12.07
CA ILE A 153 6.01 15.27 13.37
C ILE A 153 4.57 14.74 13.43
N VAL A 154 4.44 13.42 13.38
CA VAL A 154 3.16 12.72 13.45
C VAL A 154 2.85 12.37 14.91
N ASN A 155 1.61 12.56 15.35
CA ASN A 155 1.14 12.09 16.65
C ASN A 155 -0.31 11.62 16.53
N GLY A 156 -0.58 10.40 16.98
CA GLY A 156 -1.91 9.81 16.96
C GLY A 156 -1.88 8.30 17.13
N GLU A 157 -3.01 7.65 16.84
CA GLU A 157 -3.14 6.21 16.85
C GLU A 157 -4.07 5.78 15.70
N LYS A 158 -3.77 4.63 15.10
CA LYS A 158 -4.58 4.06 14.02
C LYS A 158 -5.08 2.70 14.46
N ALA A 159 -6.36 2.45 14.28
CA ALA A 159 -6.96 1.16 14.54
C ALA A 159 -7.11 0.38 13.24
N TRP A 160 -7.17 -0.96 13.34
CA TRP A 160 -7.50 -1.84 12.20
C TRP A 160 -6.54 -1.67 11.00
N THR A 161 -5.26 -1.48 11.29
CA THR A 161 -4.21 -1.36 10.26
C THR A 161 -3.85 -2.76 9.76
N SER A 162 -4.64 -3.27 8.82
CA SER A 162 -4.45 -4.60 8.28
C SER A 162 -3.10 -4.79 7.62
N LEU A 163 -2.60 -6.02 7.71
CA LEU A 163 -1.35 -6.48 7.08
C LEU A 163 -0.06 -5.78 7.58
N ILE A 164 -0.12 -5.11 8.74
CA ILE A 164 1.01 -4.31 9.24
C ILE A 164 2.26 -5.14 9.52
N GLU A 165 2.10 -6.41 9.87
CA GLU A 165 3.20 -7.36 10.09
C GLU A 165 4.00 -7.65 8.81
N TYR A 166 3.42 -7.34 7.65
CA TYR A 166 4.00 -7.58 6.33
C TYR A 166 4.51 -6.31 5.66
N ALA A 167 4.14 -5.13 6.17
CA ALA A 167 4.30 -3.85 5.52
C ALA A 167 5.68 -3.19 5.71
N ASP A 168 6.16 -2.55 4.66
CA ASP A 168 7.35 -1.69 4.69
C ASP A 168 6.97 -0.23 4.99
N TYR A 169 5.76 0.16 4.57
CA TYR A 169 5.24 1.51 4.74
C TYR A 169 3.77 1.51 5.18
N ILE A 170 3.37 2.61 5.80
CA ILE A 170 2.00 2.92 6.16
C ILE A 170 1.54 4.06 5.28
N TRP A 171 0.41 3.85 4.63
CA TRP A 171 -0.36 4.86 3.92
C TRP A 171 -1.24 5.62 4.92
N LEU A 172 -0.67 6.66 5.52
CA LEU A 172 -1.22 7.28 6.73
C LEU A 172 -2.07 8.50 6.39
N ALA A 173 -3.35 8.48 6.79
CA ALA A 173 -4.17 9.68 6.78
C ALA A 173 -3.98 10.47 8.08
N ALA A 174 -3.55 11.72 7.98
CA ALA A 174 -3.31 12.61 9.11
C ALA A 174 -3.83 14.02 8.85
N ARG A 175 -4.21 14.72 9.90
CA ARG A 175 -4.61 16.12 9.87
C ARG A 175 -3.37 17.02 9.85
N THR A 176 -3.16 17.72 8.74
CA THR A 176 -2.06 18.66 8.53
C THR A 176 -2.52 20.12 8.70
N ASP A 177 -3.77 20.41 8.39
CA ASP A 177 -4.41 21.71 8.64
C ASP A 177 -5.58 21.54 9.63
N PRO A 178 -5.42 21.95 10.90
CA PRO A 178 -6.49 21.84 11.90
C PRO A 178 -7.61 22.86 11.72
N GLN A 179 -7.39 23.93 10.95
CA GLN A 179 -8.38 24.99 10.71
C GLN A 179 -9.24 24.68 9.49
N ALA A 180 -8.76 23.83 8.58
CA ALA A 180 -9.52 23.39 7.43
C ALA A 180 -10.68 22.44 7.81
N THR A 181 -11.81 22.63 7.14
CA THR A 181 -13.04 21.89 7.42
C THR A 181 -12.98 20.46 6.89
N LYS A 182 -13.31 19.47 7.73
CA LYS A 182 -13.50 18.06 7.36
C LYS A 182 -12.29 17.50 6.59
N HIS A 183 -12.52 16.98 5.39
CA HIS A 183 -11.51 16.34 4.55
C HIS A 183 -10.43 17.30 4.02
N ARG A 184 -10.70 18.61 3.97
CA ARG A 184 -9.73 19.58 3.42
C ARG A 184 -8.49 19.75 4.30
N GLY A 185 -8.57 19.39 5.57
CA GLY A 185 -7.44 19.43 6.50
C GLY A 185 -6.64 18.14 6.57
N LEU A 186 -6.98 17.14 5.75
CA LEU A 186 -6.32 15.84 5.75
C LEU A 186 -5.29 15.76 4.64
N SER A 187 -4.18 15.11 4.94
CA SER A 187 -3.16 14.71 3.98
C SER A 187 -2.83 13.24 4.14
N ILE A 188 -2.31 12.66 3.07
CA ILE A 188 -1.72 11.32 3.07
C ILE A 188 -0.21 11.45 3.20
N LEU A 189 0.36 10.71 4.14
CA LEU A 189 1.80 10.57 4.35
C LEU A 189 2.23 9.14 4.08
N ILE A 190 3.42 8.96 3.52
CA ILE A 190 4.09 7.67 3.39
C ILE A 190 5.06 7.53 4.56
N VAL A 191 4.75 6.65 5.52
CA VAL A 191 5.52 6.49 6.76
C VAL A 191 6.19 5.11 6.77
N PRO A 192 7.53 5.00 6.88
CA PRO A 192 8.19 3.70 7.02
C PRO A 192 7.73 3.02 8.32
N THR A 193 7.50 1.71 8.29
CA THR A 193 7.19 0.93 9.51
C THR A 193 8.35 0.87 10.48
N THR A 194 9.55 1.24 10.04
CA THR A 194 10.79 1.34 10.83
C THR A 194 11.07 2.74 11.38
N ALA A 195 10.19 3.72 11.14
CA ALA A 195 10.36 5.06 11.67
C ALA A 195 10.45 5.01 13.22
N GLU A 196 11.36 5.80 13.80
CA GLU A 196 11.48 5.90 15.26
C GLU A 196 10.12 6.28 15.88
N GLY A 197 9.82 5.93 17.13
CA GLY A 197 8.50 6.23 17.73
C GLY A 197 7.33 5.37 17.23
N SER A 198 7.46 4.65 16.10
CA SER A 198 6.52 3.59 15.73
C SER A 198 6.71 2.39 16.68
N ARG A 199 5.62 1.91 17.30
CA ARG A 199 5.67 0.73 18.19
C ARG A 199 4.61 -0.30 17.83
N GLY A 200 5.09 -1.46 17.37
CA GLY A 200 4.46 -2.78 17.57
C GLY A 200 3.29 -3.15 16.64
N PRO A 201 2.96 -4.47 16.56
CA PRO A 201 2.08 -5.06 15.54
C PRO A 201 0.58 -4.80 15.76
N ARG A 202 0.23 -4.05 16.79
CA ARG A 202 -1.11 -3.47 16.98
C ARG A 202 -0.88 -1.99 17.23
N PHE A 203 -1.15 -1.16 16.23
CA PHE A 203 -1.04 0.28 16.37
C PHE A 203 -2.03 0.76 17.45
N THR A 204 -1.56 0.90 18.69
CA THR A 204 -2.36 1.44 19.81
C THR A 204 -1.76 2.71 20.38
N ARG A 205 -0.60 3.17 19.91
CA ARG A 205 -0.06 4.47 20.30
C ARG A 205 1.16 4.89 19.49
N TRP A 206 1.22 6.17 19.14
CA TRP A 206 2.46 6.87 18.78
C TRP A 206 2.87 7.79 19.94
N PRO A 207 3.79 7.37 20.83
CA PRO A 207 4.25 8.23 21.92
C PRO A 207 5.55 8.93 21.49
N GLY A 208 5.42 10.14 20.96
CA GLY A 208 6.55 11.06 20.78
C GLY A 208 6.90 11.40 19.33
N PRO A 209 7.70 12.45 19.09
CA PRO A 209 8.01 12.91 17.75
C PRO A 209 8.81 11.85 16.98
N ALA A 210 8.41 11.56 15.74
CA ALA A 210 9.37 10.96 14.82
C ALA A 210 9.38 11.71 13.49
N PRO A 211 10.59 11.93 12.95
CA PRO A 211 10.76 12.66 11.71
C PRO A 211 10.34 11.77 10.53
N VAL A 212 9.19 12.08 9.93
CA VAL A 212 8.83 11.54 8.61
C VAL A 212 9.31 12.54 7.58
N ARG A 213 10.27 12.14 6.72
CA ARG A 213 10.69 12.97 5.58
C ARG A 213 9.47 13.33 4.73
N PRO A 214 9.32 14.58 4.30
CA PRO A 214 8.13 15.11 3.68
C PRO A 214 8.06 14.49 2.30
N THR A 215 7.12 13.58 2.17
CA THR A 215 6.52 13.29 0.88
C THR A 215 5.54 14.43 0.61
N THR A 216 5.59 15.03 -0.58
CA THR A 216 4.64 16.09 -0.95
C THR A 216 3.23 15.61 -0.60
N PRO A 217 2.44 16.37 0.20
CA PRO A 217 1.08 15.99 0.53
C PRO A 217 0.29 15.80 -0.76
N MET A 218 -0.18 14.59 -1.04
CA MET A 218 -0.86 14.30 -2.31
C MET A 218 -2.29 14.88 -2.39
N CYS A 219 -2.81 15.42 -1.29
CA CYS A 219 -4.06 16.17 -1.27
C CYS A 219 -4.01 17.23 -0.15
N GLY A 220 -4.36 18.48 -0.48
CA GLY A 220 -4.30 19.64 0.42
C GLY A 220 -3.46 20.78 -0.16
N SER A 221 -4.06 21.92 -0.44
CA SER A 221 -3.44 23.07 -1.09
C SER A 221 -2.37 23.74 -0.20
N ARG A 222 -1.10 23.37 -0.38
CA ARG A 222 0.11 24.23 -0.36
C ARG A 222 1.36 23.37 -0.58
N PRO A 223 2.20 23.63 -1.61
CA PRO A 223 3.49 22.98 -1.73
C PRO A 223 4.48 23.62 -0.73
N PRO A 224 5.17 22.87 0.14
CA PRO A 224 6.44 23.33 0.65
C PRO A 224 7.48 23.20 -0.46
N ALA A 225 8.26 24.26 -0.65
CA ALA A 225 9.41 24.26 -1.55
C ALA A 225 10.38 23.13 -1.17
N TRP A 226 10.81 22.36 -2.16
CA TRP A 226 11.95 21.46 -2.01
C TRP A 226 13.22 22.28 -1.76
N SER A 227 14.07 21.79 -0.88
CA SER A 227 15.51 22.07 -0.94
C SER A 227 16.26 20.74 -0.97
N VAL A 228 16.95 20.49 -2.09
CA VAL A 228 17.96 19.44 -2.23
C VAL A 228 19.29 20.05 -1.79
N ASN A 229 19.99 19.33 -0.90
CA ASN A 229 21.30 19.63 -0.30
C ASN A 229 22.25 20.54 -1.11
N ARG A 230 22.85 21.50 -0.41
CA ARG A 230 24.28 21.83 -0.59
C ARG A 230 24.99 21.85 0.75
N THR A 231 25.80 20.83 1.00
CA THR A 231 26.91 20.87 1.94
C THR A 231 27.96 21.86 1.41
N PRO A 232 28.52 22.75 2.23
CA PRO A 232 29.89 23.21 2.05
C PRO A 232 30.82 22.35 2.90
N VAL A 233 31.85 21.84 2.24
CA VAL A 233 33.02 21.17 2.81
C VAL A 233 33.91 22.24 3.48
N GLY A 234 34.41 21.97 4.70
CA GLY A 234 35.50 22.70 5.37
C GLY A 234 35.13 24.09 5.91
N HIS A 235 35.60 24.56 7.06
CA HIS A 235 36.75 24.24 7.90
C HIS A 235 36.37 24.25 9.39
#